data_AF-A0A0G0D7K2-F1
#
_entry.id   AF-A0A0G0D7K2-F1
#
_cell.length_a   1.000
_cell.length_b   1.000
_cell.length_c   1.000
_cell.angle_alpha   90.00
_cell.angle_beta   90.00
_cell.angle_gamma   90.00
#
_symmetry.space_group_name_H-M   'P 1'
#
loop_
_entity.id
_entity.type
_entity.pdbx_description
1 polymer ?
#
loop_
_entity_poly.entity_id
_entity_poly.type
_entity_poly.pdbx_seq_one_letter_code
_entity_poly.pdbx_strand_id
1 'polypeptide(L)'
;MIYFSIIILFIITTLSYLKEKNFYNPVFLFSVFWLLIVLFSGLNPFNVFTPSENVYFIVTIGVTSFAIPNLLILKKYSAVPQTFQNTSSVISIFSVYIFVVLSIFFGLYNFSNVMRLINQGYTLDYIRFIYYNVELVSYDLSGISIIDKFIETYFYIPFLYFNIAFIASLIVLNKVKEHKLLFLLTFINMGLFSFNSGGRVIVYILIIEFVISILMVHKNAQKSFKNIFLIAIVSFFGIIFMNQISALRMIDGGNVLKNIYLYFAGSLTHFSVLESNSIVQSTYGVSYIAGFIQPVFMVVKNLFGIEYPNAIETLLTNLSYFQQPRDIGGGVTYNAFVTMFYFFFIDFGYFGVIFFSFIYGAIMRFFYIKIKTNKISYLIVYFLLLQSLFTSMVRWQFSIVSFAVSFYIVIALQILKKVKIK
;
A
#
# COMPACT_ATOMS: atom_id res chain seq x y z
N MET A 1 1.40 -7.24 -28.02
CA MET A 1 2.16 -7.31 -26.75
C MET A 1 1.45 -8.02 -25.59
N ILE A 2 0.17 -7.79 -25.32
CA ILE A 2 -0.54 -8.31 -24.13
C ILE A 2 -0.44 -9.83 -23.90
N TYR A 3 -0.62 -10.66 -24.94
CA TYR A 3 -0.55 -12.11 -24.83
C TYR A 3 0.84 -12.59 -24.40
N PHE A 4 1.90 -11.92 -24.88
CA PHE A 4 3.27 -12.20 -24.47
C PHE A 4 3.44 -11.90 -22.97
N SER A 5 2.95 -10.76 -22.48
CA SER A 5 2.96 -10.42 -21.06
C SER A 5 2.25 -11.48 -20.22
N ILE A 6 1.06 -11.94 -20.63
CA ILE A 6 0.29 -12.98 -19.94
C ILE A 6 1.11 -14.27 -19.85
N ILE A 7 1.72 -14.72 -20.96
CA ILE A 7 2.52 -15.95 -21.00
C ILE A 7 3.72 -15.86 -20.06
N ILE A 8 4.50 -14.77 -20.13
CA ILE A 8 5.70 -14.60 -19.28
C ILE A 8 5.32 -14.54 -17.79
N LEU A 9 4.31 -13.76 -17.42
CA LEU A 9 3.87 -13.64 -16.03
C LEU A 9 3.31 -14.97 -15.50
N PHE A 10 2.61 -15.74 -16.33
CA PHE A 10 2.16 -17.09 -16.00
C PHE A 10 3.33 -18.05 -15.77
N ILE A 11 4.35 -18.03 -16.64
CA ILE A 11 5.58 -18.84 -16.48
C ILE A 11 6.28 -18.49 -15.16
N ILE A 12 6.50 -17.20 -14.88
CA ILE A 12 7.14 -16.74 -13.64
C ILE A 12 6.36 -17.22 -12.41
N THR A 13 5.03 -17.09 -12.45
CA THR A 13 4.13 -17.55 -11.38
C THR A 13 4.30 -19.05 -11.12
N THR A 14 4.22 -19.85 -12.18
CA THR A 14 4.32 -21.31 -12.09
C THR A 14 5.71 -21.72 -11.59
N LEU A 15 6.80 -21.17 -12.15
CA LEU A 15 8.16 -21.48 -11.71
C LEU A 15 8.37 -21.11 -10.23
N SER A 16 7.85 -19.96 -9.79
CA SER A 16 7.92 -19.55 -8.40
C SER A 16 7.19 -20.52 -7.46
N TYR A 17 5.97 -20.93 -7.84
CA TYR A 17 5.20 -21.92 -7.09
C TYR A 17 5.93 -23.26 -7.02
N LEU A 18 6.48 -23.75 -8.15
CA LEU A 18 7.22 -25.01 -8.19
C LEU A 18 8.48 -24.96 -7.31
N LYS A 19 9.16 -23.81 -7.23
CA LYS A 19 10.36 -23.61 -6.41
C LYS A 19 10.06 -23.59 -4.92
N GLU A 20 9.09 -22.77 -4.49
CA GLU A 20 8.85 -22.48 -3.05
C GLU A 20 7.72 -23.35 -2.45
N LYS A 21 6.86 -23.95 -3.30
CA LYS A 21 5.71 -24.80 -2.92
C LYS A 21 4.74 -24.16 -1.93
N ASN A 22 4.63 -22.83 -1.97
CA ASN A 22 3.70 -22.07 -1.16
C ASN A 22 3.22 -20.82 -1.91
N PHE A 23 2.03 -20.33 -1.53
CA PHE A 23 1.37 -19.21 -2.19
C PHE A 23 1.73 -17.84 -1.59
N TYR A 24 2.50 -17.80 -0.49
CA TYR A 24 2.84 -16.55 0.20
C TYR A 24 4.25 -16.05 -0.11
N ASN A 25 4.97 -16.68 -1.03
CA ASN A 25 6.28 -16.21 -1.45
C ASN A 25 6.16 -14.95 -2.33
N PRO A 26 7.13 -14.02 -2.27
CA PRO A 26 6.97 -12.69 -2.85
C PRO A 26 6.85 -12.69 -4.37
N VAL A 27 7.56 -13.57 -5.09
CA VAL A 27 7.48 -13.63 -6.56
C VAL A 27 6.12 -14.13 -7.00
N PHE A 28 5.61 -15.20 -6.37
CA PHE A 28 4.28 -15.72 -6.69
C PHE A 28 3.21 -14.64 -6.48
N LEU A 29 3.24 -13.96 -5.34
CA LEU A 29 2.28 -12.90 -5.03
C LEU A 29 2.37 -11.74 -6.04
N PHE A 30 3.58 -11.27 -6.36
CA PHE A 30 3.76 -10.16 -7.29
C PHE A 30 3.36 -10.53 -8.72
N SER A 31 3.77 -11.71 -9.19
CA SER A 31 3.48 -12.14 -10.56
C SER A 31 2.00 -12.47 -10.75
N VAL A 32 1.32 -13.09 -9.78
CA VAL A 32 -0.14 -13.30 -9.83
C VAL A 32 -0.88 -11.97 -9.82
N PHE A 33 -0.48 -11.04 -8.95
CA PHE A 33 -1.14 -9.75 -8.85
C PHE A 33 -1.09 -8.97 -10.18
N TRP A 34 0.09 -8.88 -10.78
CA TRP A 34 0.25 -8.23 -12.08
C TRP A 34 -0.34 -9.04 -13.24
N LEU A 35 -0.34 -10.38 -13.17
CA LEU A 35 -1.02 -11.22 -14.16
C LEU A 35 -2.52 -10.92 -14.18
N LEU A 36 -3.15 -10.80 -13.01
CA LEU A 36 -4.57 -10.44 -12.91
C LEU A 36 -4.83 -9.05 -13.50
N ILE A 37 -4.00 -8.05 -13.19
CA ILE A 37 -4.14 -6.70 -13.75
C ILE A 37 -4.03 -6.71 -15.28
N VAL A 38 -3.02 -7.40 -15.83
CA VAL A 38 -2.83 -7.52 -17.28
C VAL A 38 -4.02 -8.25 -17.92
N LEU A 39 -4.47 -9.37 -17.34
CA LEU A 39 -5.64 -10.11 -17.82
C LEU A 39 -6.91 -9.24 -17.82
N PHE A 40 -7.19 -8.55 -16.72
CA PHE A 40 -8.35 -7.65 -16.64
C PHE A 40 -8.25 -6.55 -17.69
N SER A 41 -7.11 -5.88 -17.81
CA SER A 41 -6.94 -4.82 -18.81
C SER A 41 -7.14 -5.29 -20.25
N GLY A 42 -6.84 -6.57 -20.54
CA GLY A 42 -7.04 -7.16 -21.86
C GLY A 42 -8.49 -7.42 -22.25
N LEU A 43 -9.40 -7.50 -21.28
CA LEU A 43 -10.84 -7.66 -21.56
C LEU A 43 -11.44 -6.39 -22.19
N ASN A 44 -10.85 -5.24 -21.89
CA ASN A 44 -11.29 -3.89 -22.25
C ASN A 44 -12.83 -3.64 -22.30
N PRO A 45 -13.59 -3.96 -21.24
CA PRO A 45 -14.99 -3.58 -21.13
C PRO A 45 -15.16 -2.06 -20.93
N PHE A 46 -16.40 -1.59 -21.13
CA PHE A 46 -16.86 -0.23 -20.81
C PHE A 46 -16.23 0.91 -21.63
N ASN A 47 -15.69 0.60 -22.82
CA ASN A 47 -15.13 1.57 -23.78
C ASN A 47 -14.00 2.44 -23.19
N VAL A 48 -13.24 1.88 -22.26
CA VAL A 48 -12.02 2.50 -21.71
C VAL A 48 -10.91 2.40 -22.76
N PHE A 49 -9.96 3.33 -22.78
CA PHE A 49 -8.83 3.26 -23.69
C PHE A 49 -7.99 2.01 -23.42
N THR A 50 -7.58 1.34 -24.49
CA THR A 50 -6.66 0.21 -24.42
C THR A 50 -5.28 0.71 -23.98
N PRO A 51 -4.63 0.06 -22.99
CA PRO A 51 -3.26 0.41 -22.64
C PRO A 51 -2.28 0.24 -23.82
N SER A 52 -1.25 1.06 -23.87
CA SER A 52 -0.22 1.02 -24.91
C SER A 52 0.56 -0.30 -24.85
N GLU A 53 1.07 -0.76 -26.00
CA GLU A 53 1.96 -1.92 -26.02
C GLU A 53 3.21 -1.69 -25.17
N ASN A 54 3.68 -0.44 -25.08
CA ASN A 54 4.84 -0.09 -24.29
C ASN A 54 4.59 -0.30 -22.79
N VAL A 55 3.42 0.09 -22.27
CA VAL A 55 3.05 -0.13 -20.87
C VAL A 55 3.04 -1.62 -20.53
N TYR A 56 2.49 -2.48 -21.40
CA TYR A 56 2.56 -3.93 -21.20
C TYR A 56 4.00 -4.45 -21.17
N PHE A 57 4.86 -3.94 -22.06
CA PHE A 57 6.28 -4.29 -22.08
C PHE A 57 7.00 -3.85 -20.79
N ILE A 58 6.78 -2.61 -20.34
CA ILE A 58 7.33 -2.05 -19.09
C ILE A 58 6.94 -2.91 -17.88
N VAL A 59 5.67 -3.27 -17.74
CA VAL A 59 5.19 -4.16 -16.66
C VAL A 59 5.89 -5.51 -16.74
N THR A 60 6.02 -6.08 -17.94
CA THR A 60 6.63 -7.41 -18.14
C THR A 60 8.09 -7.42 -17.73
N ILE A 61 8.89 -6.43 -18.15
CA ILE A 61 10.31 -6.34 -17.76
C ILE A 61 10.46 -6.08 -16.25
N GLY A 62 9.55 -5.30 -15.65
CA GLY A 62 9.57 -5.00 -14.22
C GLY A 62 9.29 -6.25 -13.37
N VAL A 63 8.22 -7.00 -13.69
CA VAL A 63 7.90 -8.27 -13.02
C VAL A 63 9.00 -9.31 -13.21
N THR A 64 9.57 -9.40 -14.41
CA THR A 64 10.70 -10.30 -14.69
C THR A 64 11.91 -9.93 -13.85
N SER A 65 12.28 -8.65 -13.81
CA SER A 65 13.44 -8.16 -13.05
C SER A 65 13.27 -8.36 -11.54
N PHE A 66 12.06 -8.17 -11.01
CA PHE A 66 11.72 -8.48 -9.61
C PHE A 66 11.90 -9.97 -9.27
N ALA A 67 11.60 -10.86 -10.22
CA ALA A 67 11.73 -12.30 -10.02
C ALA A 67 13.19 -12.78 -10.00
N ILE A 68 14.11 -12.11 -10.72
CA ILE A 68 15.51 -12.56 -10.89
C ILE A 68 16.22 -12.82 -9.54
N PRO A 69 16.29 -11.90 -8.56
CA PRO A 69 16.97 -12.15 -7.29
C PRO A 69 16.42 -13.37 -6.54
N ASN A 70 15.11 -13.57 -6.64
CA ASN A 70 14.42 -14.67 -5.97
C ASN A 70 14.69 -16.01 -6.65
N LEU A 71 14.90 -16.03 -7.97
CA LEU A 71 15.23 -17.23 -8.75
C LEU A 71 16.71 -17.60 -8.64
N LEU A 72 17.62 -16.61 -8.70
CA LEU A 72 19.09 -16.81 -8.62
C LEU A 72 19.59 -17.20 -7.23
N ILE A 73 18.92 -16.77 -6.15
CA ILE A 73 19.29 -17.20 -4.79
C ILE A 73 18.79 -18.64 -4.59
N LEU A 74 19.68 -19.59 -4.86
CA LEU A 74 19.43 -21.04 -4.97
C LEU A 74 19.29 -21.79 -3.65
N LYS A 75 19.47 -21.14 -2.49
CA LYS A 75 19.29 -21.84 -1.22
C LYS A 75 17.82 -22.24 -1.05
N LYS A 76 17.55 -23.54 -1.20
CA LYS A 76 16.31 -24.18 -0.75
C LYS A 76 16.24 -23.99 0.75
N TYR A 77 15.23 -23.28 1.21
CA TYR A 77 14.95 -23.18 2.64
C TYR A 77 13.60 -23.81 2.88
N SER A 78 13.54 -24.73 3.83
CA SER A 78 12.32 -25.37 4.32
C SER A 78 11.24 -24.34 4.70
N ALA A 79 9.99 -24.82 4.79
CA ALA A 79 8.85 -24.03 5.23
C ALA A 79 9.14 -23.30 6.55
N VAL A 80 8.44 -22.18 6.79
CA VAL A 80 8.48 -21.49 8.10
C VAL A 80 8.26 -22.52 9.21
N PRO A 81 9.18 -22.68 10.17
CA PRO A 81 9.08 -23.72 11.19
C PRO A 81 7.79 -23.58 11.99
N GLN A 82 7.02 -24.68 12.10
CA GLN A 82 5.70 -24.74 12.75
C GLN A 82 5.75 -24.48 14.26
N THR A 83 6.90 -24.68 14.89
CA THR A 83 7.08 -24.46 16.32
C THR A 83 7.78 -23.13 16.54
N PHE A 84 6.99 -22.10 16.83
CA PHE A 84 7.47 -20.86 17.44
C PHE A 84 8.00 -21.17 18.85
N GLN A 85 9.24 -21.64 18.93
CA GLN A 85 9.94 -21.75 20.21
C GLN A 85 10.29 -20.34 20.68
N ASN A 86 9.45 -19.81 21.55
CA ASN A 86 9.78 -18.83 22.59
C ASN A 86 10.80 -17.74 22.19
N THR A 87 10.57 -17.04 21.08
CA THR A 87 11.43 -15.93 20.69
C THR A 87 10.94 -14.66 21.36
N SER A 88 11.74 -14.16 22.30
CA SER A 88 11.64 -12.83 22.93
C SER A 88 11.07 -11.80 21.95
N SER A 89 9.79 -11.42 22.11
CA SER A 89 9.13 -10.45 21.25
C SER A 89 9.90 -9.13 21.32
N VAL A 90 10.70 -8.73 20.34
CA VAL A 90 11.54 -7.51 20.47
C VAL A 90 10.70 -6.22 20.51
N ILE A 91 9.38 -6.30 20.27
CA ILE A 91 8.46 -5.16 20.25
C ILE A 91 7.65 -5.08 21.55
N SER A 92 7.54 -3.87 22.10
CA SER A 92 6.73 -3.57 23.29
C SER A 92 5.23 -3.51 22.94
N ILE A 93 4.48 -4.56 23.26
CA ILE A 93 3.02 -4.63 23.04
C ILE A 93 2.28 -3.49 23.75
N PHE A 94 2.70 -3.16 24.98
CA PHE A 94 2.14 -2.05 25.74
C PHE A 94 2.28 -0.71 24.99
N SER A 95 3.45 -0.45 24.39
CA SER A 95 3.66 0.76 23.58
C SER A 95 2.76 0.77 22.34
N VAL A 96 2.53 -0.40 21.72
CA VAL A 96 1.58 -0.52 20.60
C VAL A 96 0.17 -0.14 21.04
N TYR A 97 -0.31 -0.60 22.21
CA TYR A 97 -1.61 -0.21 22.75
C TYR A 97 -1.73 1.31 22.94
N ILE A 98 -0.74 1.95 23.55
CA ILE A 98 -0.73 3.41 23.76
C ILE A 98 -0.86 4.13 22.43
N PHE A 99 -0.03 3.78 21.45
CA PHE A 99 -0.04 4.45 20.15
C PHE A 99 -1.33 4.20 19.36
N VAL A 100 -1.95 3.02 19.48
CA VAL A 100 -3.27 2.77 18.85
C VAL A 100 -4.33 3.68 19.46
N VAL A 101 -4.34 3.81 20.79
CA VAL A 101 -5.31 4.67 21.48
C VAL A 101 -5.10 6.13 21.09
N LEU A 102 -3.86 6.62 21.06
CA LEU A 102 -3.54 7.97 20.59
C LEU A 102 -3.97 8.19 19.13
N SER A 103 -3.74 7.19 18.26
CA SER A 103 -4.19 7.22 16.87
C SER A 103 -5.72 7.32 16.77
N ILE A 104 -6.47 6.62 17.61
CA ILE A 104 -7.94 6.69 17.65
C ILE A 104 -8.40 8.08 18.10
N PHE A 105 -7.78 8.66 19.14
CA PHE A 105 -8.12 10.01 19.57
C PHE A 105 -7.94 11.04 18.45
N PHE A 106 -6.84 10.95 17.70
CA PHE A 106 -6.64 11.80 16.53
C PHE A 106 -7.66 11.52 15.41
N GLY A 107 -8.01 10.24 15.18
CA GLY A 107 -9.07 9.86 14.24
C GLY A 107 -10.44 10.43 14.62
N LEU A 108 -10.79 10.44 15.91
CA LEU A 108 -12.02 11.04 16.44
C LEU A 108 -12.02 12.56 16.32
N TYR A 109 -10.87 13.20 16.53
CA TYR A 109 -10.69 14.63 16.28
C TYR A 109 -10.95 14.99 14.80
N ASN A 110 -10.36 14.24 13.87
CA ASN A 110 -10.64 14.47 12.44
C ASN A 110 -12.10 14.18 12.07
N PHE A 111 -12.70 13.17 12.69
CA PHE A 111 -14.11 12.84 12.50
C PHE A 111 -15.02 13.99 12.94
N SER A 112 -14.74 14.65 14.06
CA SER A 112 -15.53 15.79 14.51
C SER A 112 -15.40 16.99 13.56
N ASN A 113 -14.21 17.22 13.00
CA ASN A 113 -13.99 18.23 11.96
C ASN A 113 -14.80 17.92 10.68
N VAL A 114 -14.81 16.67 10.23
CA VAL A 114 -15.61 16.24 9.08
C VAL A 114 -17.10 16.43 9.36
N MET A 115 -17.59 16.03 10.53
CA MET A 115 -18.98 16.22 10.92
C MET A 115 -19.38 17.69 11.00
N ARG A 116 -18.48 18.57 11.45
CA ARG A 116 -18.70 20.02 11.43
C ARG A 116 -18.90 20.54 10.00
N LEU A 117 -18.08 20.11 9.04
CA LEU A 117 -18.22 20.49 7.63
C LEU A 117 -19.53 19.96 7.02
N ILE A 118 -19.92 18.73 7.34
CA ILE A 118 -21.21 18.18 6.91
C ILE A 118 -22.37 19.02 7.46
N ASN A 119 -22.32 19.41 8.73
CA ASN A 119 -23.34 20.26 9.36
C ASN A 119 -23.39 21.67 8.74
N GLN A 120 -22.31 22.13 8.12
CA GLN A 120 -22.26 23.37 7.35
C GLN A 120 -22.80 23.23 5.91
N GLY A 121 -23.20 22.02 5.51
CA GLY A 121 -23.78 21.73 4.20
C GLY A 121 -22.77 21.26 3.14
N TYR A 122 -21.50 21.03 3.50
CA TYR A 122 -20.52 20.52 2.56
C TYR A 122 -20.76 19.04 2.23
N THR A 123 -20.64 18.69 0.95
CA THR A 123 -20.72 17.30 0.50
C THR A 123 -19.45 16.54 0.88
N LEU A 124 -19.59 15.23 1.12
CA LEU A 124 -18.44 14.36 1.39
C LEU A 124 -17.40 14.34 0.26
N ASP A 125 -17.82 14.52 -0.99
CA ASP A 125 -16.90 14.56 -2.13
C ASP A 125 -16.07 15.85 -2.13
N TYR A 126 -16.68 16.98 -1.74
CA TYR A 126 -15.96 18.24 -1.55
C TYR A 126 -14.98 18.19 -0.37
N ILE A 127 -15.40 17.62 0.77
CA ILE A 127 -14.52 17.42 1.94
C ILE A 127 -13.32 16.54 1.56
N ARG A 128 -13.55 15.48 0.78
CA ARG A 128 -12.50 14.61 0.27
C ARG A 128 -11.56 15.36 -0.69
N PHE A 129 -12.10 16.18 -1.58
CA PHE A 129 -11.30 17.01 -2.48
C PHE A 129 -10.35 17.91 -1.70
N ILE A 130 -10.85 18.60 -0.65
CA ILE A 130 -10.03 19.40 0.26
C ILE A 130 -8.95 18.53 0.93
N TYR A 131 -9.33 17.38 1.49
CA TYR A 131 -8.42 16.49 2.22
C TYR A 131 -7.21 16.03 1.40
N TYR A 132 -7.39 15.76 0.09
CA TYR A 132 -6.29 15.36 -0.78
C TYR A 132 -5.57 16.53 -1.48
N ASN A 133 -6.22 17.69 -1.62
CA ASN A 133 -5.68 18.85 -2.33
C ASN A 133 -5.41 20.06 -1.41
N VAL A 134 -5.05 19.82 -0.14
CA VAL A 134 -4.79 20.89 0.85
C VAL A 134 -3.75 21.90 0.37
N GLU A 135 -2.81 21.51 -0.50
CA GLU A 135 -1.84 22.45 -1.09
C GLU A 135 -2.45 23.44 -2.11
N LEU A 136 -3.62 23.11 -2.69
CA LEU A 136 -4.30 23.92 -3.71
C LEU A 136 -5.49 24.72 -3.14
N VAL A 137 -6.01 24.34 -1.97
CA VAL A 137 -7.13 25.03 -1.30
C VAL A 137 -6.55 25.89 -0.19
N SER A 138 -6.76 27.21 -0.28
CA SER A 138 -6.34 28.16 0.76
C SER A 138 -6.72 27.67 2.15
N TYR A 139 -5.75 27.68 3.06
CA TYR A 139 -5.82 27.11 4.40
C TYR A 139 -7.07 27.54 5.19
N ASP A 140 -7.53 28.77 4.98
CA ASP A 140 -8.74 29.37 5.57
C ASP A 140 -10.05 28.64 5.24
N LEU A 141 -10.13 27.95 4.08
CA LEU A 141 -11.29 27.15 3.68
C LEU A 141 -11.19 25.69 4.13
N SER A 142 -9.98 25.18 4.36
CA SER A 142 -9.75 23.77 4.72
C SER A 142 -9.98 23.47 6.20
N GLY A 143 -9.68 24.43 7.09
CA GLY A 143 -9.72 24.24 8.53
C GLY A 143 -8.79 23.14 9.07
N ILE A 144 -7.86 22.62 8.25
CA ILE A 144 -6.89 21.58 8.60
C ILE A 144 -5.57 22.27 8.92
N SER A 145 -5.06 22.11 10.14
CA SER A 145 -3.81 22.76 10.51
C SER A 145 -2.57 22.06 9.92
N ILE A 146 -1.46 22.77 9.72
CA ILE A 146 -0.13 22.22 9.40
C ILE A 146 0.24 21.14 10.43
N ILE A 147 -0.13 21.37 11.68
CA ILE A 147 0.06 20.44 12.79
C ILE A 147 -0.77 19.17 12.55
N ASP A 148 -2.03 19.28 12.12
CA ASP A 148 -2.86 18.12 11.80
C ASP A 148 -2.26 17.32 10.64
N LYS A 149 -1.76 17.99 9.59
CA LYS A 149 -1.12 17.31 8.47
C LYS A 149 0.18 16.63 8.87
N PHE A 150 0.94 17.25 9.78
CA PHE A 150 2.13 16.67 10.36
C PHE A 150 1.79 15.42 11.18
N ILE A 151 0.84 15.50 12.11
CA ILE A 151 0.40 14.35 12.92
C ILE A 151 -0.14 13.24 12.01
N GLU A 152 -0.90 13.60 10.98
CA GLU A 152 -1.43 12.65 10.02
C GLU A 152 -0.32 11.88 9.28
N THR A 153 0.65 12.63 8.74
CA THR A 153 1.71 12.11 7.87
C THR A 153 2.77 11.32 8.65
N TYR A 154 3.11 11.76 9.86
CA TYR A 154 4.21 11.22 10.65
C TYR A 154 3.78 10.31 11.79
N PHE A 155 2.49 10.30 12.16
CA PHE A 155 1.98 9.47 13.24
C PHE A 155 0.77 8.63 12.83
N TYR A 156 -0.35 9.25 12.47
CA TYR A 156 -1.63 8.55 12.26
C TYR A 156 -1.58 7.48 11.16
N ILE A 157 -1.27 7.88 9.93
CA ILE A 157 -1.23 6.97 8.77
C ILE A 157 -0.08 5.94 8.88
N PRO A 158 1.17 6.33 9.23
CA PRO A 158 2.25 5.35 9.44
C PRO A 158 1.90 4.28 10.46
N PHE A 159 1.27 4.69 11.57
CA PHE A 159 0.91 3.78 12.63
C PHE A 159 -0.25 2.86 12.21
N LEU A 160 -1.15 3.32 11.35
CA LEU A 160 -2.19 2.47 10.75
C LEU A 160 -1.61 1.37 9.86
N TYR A 161 -0.65 1.70 8.98
CA TYR A 161 0.08 0.70 8.18
C TYR A 161 0.82 -0.31 9.06
N PHE A 162 1.52 0.19 10.08
CA PHE A 162 2.21 -0.64 11.08
C PHE A 162 1.23 -1.58 11.81
N ASN A 163 0.08 -1.08 12.28
CA ASN A 163 -0.88 -1.88 13.05
C ASN A 163 -1.45 -3.03 12.24
N ILE A 164 -1.74 -2.81 10.96
CA ILE A 164 -2.26 -3.85 10.06
C ILE A 164 -1.21 -4.97 9.92
N ALA A 165 0.04 -4.61 9.63
CA ALA A 165 1.17 -5.54 9.56
C ALA A 165 1.45 -6.25 10.91
N PHE A 166 1.28 -5.54 12.02
CA PHE A 166 1.43 -6.07 13.37
C PHE A 166 0.37 -7.13 13.69
N ILE A 167 -0.89 -6.83 13.40
CA ILE A 167 -2.00 -7.76 13.57
C ILE A 167 -1.84 -8.98 12.68
N ALA A 168 -1.50 -8.78 11.40
CA ALA A 168 -1.19 -9.87 10.47
C ALA A 168 -0.09 -10.79 11.02
N SER A 169 0.93 -10.21 11.65
CA SER A 169 1.99 -10.95 12.33
C SER A 169 1.48 -11.71 13.57
N LEU A 170 0.58 -11.13 14.38
CA LEU A 170 -0.03 -11.83 15.51
C LEU A 170 -0.91 -13.02 15.09
N ILE A 171 -1.55 -12.94 13.91
CA ILE A 171 -2.26 -14.07 13.31
C ILE A 171 -1.28 -15.20 13.01
N VAL A 172 -0.17 -14.89 12.29
CA VAL A 172 0.89 -15.86 11.98
C VAL A 172 1.44 -16.53 13.24
N LEU A 173 1.59 -15.76 14.31
CA LEU A 173 2.09 -16.23 15.61
C LEU A 173 1.04 -16.93 16.48
N ASN A 174 -0.22 -17.05 16.02
CA ASN A 174 -1.35 -17.57 16.79
C ASN A 174 -1.58 -16.86 18.14
N LYS A 175 -1.25 -15.56 18.21
CA LYS A 175 -1.40 -14.71 19.42
C LYS A 175 -2.64 -13.82 19.43
N VAL A 176 -3.56 -14.04 18.49
CA VAL A 176 -4.80 -13.28 18.37
C VAL A 176 -5.63 -13.30 19.66
N LYS A 177 -5.72 -14.47 20.31
CA LYS A 177 -6.53 -14.63 21.53
C LYS A 177 -6.01 -13.80 22.71
N GLU A 178 -4.70 -13.59 22.77
CA GLU A 178 -4.03 -12.80 23.82
C GLU A 178 -4.26 -11.28 23.62
N HIS A 179 -4.58 -10.86 22.39
CA HIS A 179 -4.61 -9.44 22.00
C HIS A 179 -5.90 -9.03 21.28
N LYS A 180 -7.04 -9.64 21.62
CA LYS A 180 -8.35 -9.36 20.99
C LYS A 180 -8.74 -7.88 21.00
N LEU A 181 -8.42 -7.16 22.09
CA LEU A 181 -8.69 -5.72 22.18
C LEU A 181 -7.93 -4.94 21.10
N LEU A 182 -6.68 -5.32 20.80
CA LEU A 182 -5.87 -4.65 19.78
C LEU A 182 -6.48 -4.80 18.38
N PHE A 183 -7.06 -5.98 18.09
CA PHE A 183 -7.81 -6.21 16.86
C PHE A 183 -8.98 -5.24 16.76
N LEU A 184 -9.84 -5.20 17.79
CA LEU A 184 -11.00 -4.30 17.82
C LEU A 184 -10.59 -2.84 17.62
N LEU A 185 -9.58 -2.38 18.36
CA LEU A 185 -9.10 -0.99 18.26
C LEU A 185 -8.56 -0.68 16.86
N THR A 186 -7.89 -1.62 16.19
CA THR A 186 -7.42 -1.39 14.82
C THR A 186 -8.56 -1.31 13.82
N PHE A 187 -9.61 -2.12 13.97
CA PHE A 187 -10.81 -2.00 13.13
C PHE A 187 -11.51 -0.65 13.33
N ILE A 188 -11.63 -0.17 14.57
CA ILE A 188 -12.17 1.16 14.87
C ILE A 188 -11.32 2.24 14.19
N ASN A 189 -10.00 2.16 14.35
CA ASN A 189 -9.07 3.13 13.79
C ASN A 189 -9.11 3.18 12.25
N MET A 190 -9.21 2.03 11.61
CA MET A 190 -9.41 1.92 10.15
C MET A 190 -10.74 2.47 9.68
N GLY A 191 -11.82 2.23 10.45
CA GLY A 191 -13.14 2.78 10.17
C GLY A 191 -13.12 4.31 10.19
N LEU A 192 -12.51 4.89 11.24
CA LEU A 192 -12.28 6.34 11.35
C LEU A 192 -11.46 6.87 10.16
N PHE A 193 -10.33 6.23 9.83
CA PHE A 193 -9.51 6.65 8.69
C PHE A 193 -10.31 6.63 7.38
N SER A 194 -11.04 5.55 7.12
CA SER A 194 -11.80 5.37 5.87
C SER A 194 -12.93 6.38 5.74
N PHE A 195 -13.58 6.72 6.86
CA PHE A 195 -14.60 7.77 6.91
C PHE A 195 -14.00 9.15 6.66
N ASN A 196 -12.91 9.49 7.37
CA ASN A 196 -12.28 10.81 7.31
C ASN A 196 -11.65 11.10 5.94
N SER A 197 -10.94 10.12 5.37
CA SER A 197 -10.21 10.28 4.12
C SER A 197 -11.02 9.91 2.87
N GLY A 198 -12.14 9.21 3.03
CA GLY A 198 -12.82 8.51 1.93
C GLY A 198 -11.97 7.41 1.25
N GLY A 199 -10.79 7.12 1.79
CA GLY A 199 -9.82 6.17 1.25
C GLY A 199 -10.16 4.73 1.62
N ARG A 200 -10.06 3.82 0.64
CA ARG A 200 -10.46 2.39 0.79
C ARG A 200 -9.29 1.41 0.70
N VAL A 201 -8.12 1.91 0.29
CA VAL A 201 -6.91 1.11 0.07
C VAL A 201 -6.48 0.37 1.34
N ILE A 202 -6.66 0.98 2.51
CA ILE A 202 -6.25 0.38 3.80
C ILE A 202 -7.08 -0.86 4.14
N VAL A 203 -8.37 -0.87 3.80
CA VAL A 203 -9.21 -2.05 4.04
C VAL A 203 -8.87 -3.17 3.06
N TYR A 204 -8.58 -2.83 1.80
CA TYR A 204 -8.03 -3.75 0.80
C TYR A 204 -6.73 -4.41 1.29
N ILE A 205 -5.79 -3.61 1.83
CA ILE A 205 -4.53 -4.10 2.41
C ILE A 205 -4.79 -5.08 3.55
N LEU A 206 -5.66 -4.73 4.51
CA LEU A 206 -5.97 -5.59 5.65
C LEU A 206 -6.48 -6.97 5.20
N ILE A 207 -7.42 -7.00 4.25
CA ILE A 207 -8.00 -8.25 3.74
C ILE A 207 -6.89 -9.14 3.17
N ILE A 208 -6.01 -8.58 2.34
CA ILE A 208 -4.94 -9.34 1.71
C ILE A 208 -3.94 -9.85 2.75
N GLU A 209 -3.51 -9.00 3.68
CA GLU A 209 -2.59 -9.44 4.73
C GLU A 209 -3.22 -10.53 5.59
N PHE A 210 -4.51 -10.44 5.91
CA PHE A 210 -5.20 -11.49 6.65
C PHE A 210 -5.24 -12.80 5.88
N VAL A 211 -5.56 -12.77 4.58
CA VAL A 211 -5.51 -13.96 3.72
C VAL A 211 -4.10 -14.55 3.68
N ILE A 212 -3.07 -13.73 3.55
CA ILE A 212 -1.68 -14.20 3.52
C ILE A 212 -1.26 -14.78 4.88
N SER A 213 -1.57 -14.11 5.99
CA SER A 213 -1.35 -14.63 7.34
C SER A 213 -2.01 -15.99 7.53
N ILE A 214 -3.26 -16.13 7.07
CA ILE A 214 -4.03 -17.38 7.07
C ILE A 214 -3.29 -18.49 6.29
N LEU A 215 -2.82 -18.18 5.07
CA LEU A 215 -2.04 -19.11 4.25
C LEU A 215 -0.70 -19.50 4.89
N MET A 216 -0.14 -18.64 5.75
CA MET A 216 1.08 -18.90 6.51
C MET A 216 0.85 -19.74 7.78
N VAL A 217 -0.31 -19.64 8.44
CA VAL A 217 -0.56 -20.31 9.73
C VAL A 217 -0.71 -21.83 9.59
N HIS A 218 -1.42 -22.40 8.60
CA HIS A 218 -1.58 -23.87 8.53
C HIS A 218 -2.39 -24.46 7.33
N LYS A 219 -2.21 -25.77 7.06
CA LYS A 219 -3.28 -26.69 6.56
C LYS A 219 -4.32 -27.09 7.64
N ASN A 220 -3.96 -27.11 8.94
CA ASN A 220 -4.76 -27.65 10.06
C ASN A 220 -5.23 -26.68 11.19
N ALA A 221 -5.00 -25.36 11.16
CA ALA A 221 -5.45 -24.41 12.22
C ALA A 221 -6.85 -23.80 11.97
N GLN A 222 -7.69 -24.49 11.19
CA GLN A 222 -8.95 -23.97 10.67
C GLN A 222 -10.02 -23.61 11.72
N LYS A 223 -9.87 -24.01 13.00
CA LYS A 223 -10.92 -23.84 14.01
C LYS A 223 -11.04 -22.42 14.60
N SER A 224 -9.97 -21.61 14.61
CA SER A 224 -10.05 -20.18 15.00
C SER A 224 -10.29 -19.24 13.81
N PHE A 225 -10.22 -19.77 12.58
CA PHE A 225 -10.27 -19.03 11.32
C PHE A 225 -11.66 -18.58 10.92
N LYS A 226 -12.71 -19.36 11.23
CA LYS A 226 -14.08 -19.07 10.77
C LYS A 226 -14.52 -17.66 11.18
N ASN A 227 -14.14 -17.21 12.39
CA ASN A 227 -14.51 -15.89 12.91
C ASN A 227 -13.65 -14.76 12.32
N ILE A 228 -12.36 -14.99 12.06
CA ILE A 228 -11.48 -13.98 11.41
C ILE A 228 -11.86 -13.83 9.93
N PHE A 229 -12.16 -14.93 9.27
CA PHE A 229 -12.69 -14.94 7.90
C PHE A 229 -14.06 -14.28 7.82
N LEU A 230 -14.94 -14.50 8.81
CA LEU A 230 -16.20 -13.76 8.92
C LEU A 230 -15.96 -12.25 9.07
N ILE A 231 -15.01 -11.84 9.92
CA ILE A 231 -14.68 -10.42 10.12
C ILE A 231 -14.08 -9.80 8.84
N ALA A 232 -13.22 -10.52 8.13
CA ALA A 232 -12.67 -10.10 6.84
C ALA A 232 -13.76 -10.00 5.77
N ILE A 233 -14.70 -10.95 5.73
CA ILE A 233 -15.88 -10.93 4.87
C ILE A 233 -16.78 -9.75 5.22
N VAL A 234 -17.07 -9.52 6.50
CA VAL A 234 -17.90 -8.39 6.97
C VAL A 234 -17.21 -7.07 6.66
N SER A 235 -15.89 -6.99 6.79
CA SER A 235 -15.10 -5.80 6.40
C SER A 235 -15.15 -5.59 4.89
N PHE A 236 -15.03 -6.65 4.10
CA PHE A 236 -15.15 -6.64 2.64
C PHE A 236 -16.54 -6.20 2.17
N PHE A 237 -17.61 -6.73 2.78
CA PHE A 237 -18.98 -6.27 2.54
C PHE A 237 -19.20 -4.84 3.05
N GLY A 238 -18.51 -4.41 4.11
CA GLY A 238 -18.46 -3.01 4.55
C GLY A 238 -17.86 -2.09 3.49
N ILE A 239 -16.78 -2.51 2.80
CA ILE A 239 -16.21 -1.76 1.66
C ILE A 239 -17.20 -1.71 0.49
N ILE A 240 -17.85 -2.83 0.17
CA ILE A 240 -18.85 -2.91 -0.91
C ILE A 240 -20.04 -1.99 -0.60
N PHE A 241 -20.53 -2.00 0.64
CA PHE A 241 -21.59 -1.11 1.10
C PHE A 241 -21.17 0.37 1.03
N MET A 242 -19.94 0.69 1.44
CA MET A 242 -19.38 2.05 1.30
C MET A 242 -19.14 2.45 -0.17
N ASN A 243 -18.85 1.50 -1.06
CA ASN A 243 -18.79 1.70 -2.51
C ASN A 243 -20.20 1.97 -3.09
N GLN A 244 -21.23 1.29 -2.60
CA GLN A 244 -22.62 1.54 -3.02
C GLN A 244 -23.09 2.94 -2.59
N ILE A 245 -22.66 3.44 -1.43
CA ILE A 245 -22.91 4.84 -1.04
C ILE A 245 -22.26 5.84 -2.00
N SER A 246 -21.13 5.51 -2.64
CA SER A 246 -20.57 6.33 -3.72
C SER A 246 -21.26 6.13 -5.07
N ALA A 247 -21.77 4.94 -5.35
CA ALA A 247 -22.56 4.64 -6.55
C ALA A 247 -23.92 5.38 -6.56
N LEU A 248 -24.50 5.61 -5.38
CA LEU A 248 -25.70 6.43 -5.19
C LEU A 248 -25.46 7.94 -5.45
N ARG A 249 -24.22 8.37 -5.71
CA ARG A 249 -23.85 9.78 -5.96
C ARG A 249 -23.68 10.13 -7.44
N MET A 250 -23.65 9.16 -8.35
CA MET A 250 -23.50 9.42 -9.79
C MET A 250 -24.81 9.16 -10.52
N ILE A 251 -25.19 10.10 -11.38
CA ILE A 251 -26.42 10.13 -12.19
C ILE A 251 -26.54 8.90 -13.12
N ASP A 252 -25.42 8.22 -13.42
CA ASP A 252 -25.40 6.94 -14.12
C ASP A 252 -25.24 5.79 -13.13
N GLY A 253 -26.36 5.14 -12.78
CA GLY A 253 -26.48 4.04 -11.82
C GLY A 253 -25.21 3.22 -11.65
N GLY A 254 -24.52 3.43 -10.52
CA GLY A 254 -23.14 2.99 -10.34
C GLY A 254 -22.95 1.48 -10.50
N ASN A 255 -22.38 1.10 -11.65
CA ASN A 255 -22.07 -0.27 -11.98
C ASN A 255 -20.87 -0.74 -11.14
N VAL A 256 -21.13 -1.60 -10.15
CA VAL A 256 -20.11 -2.16 -9.24
C VAL A 256 -19.01 -2.90 -10.03
N LEU A 257 -19.37 -3.62 -11.11
CA LEU A 257 -18.39 -4.32 -11.95
C LEU A 257 -17.48 -3.32 -12.69
N LYS A 258 -18.03 -2.20 -13.18
CA LYS A 258 -17.24 -1.11 -13.78
C LYS A 258 -16.23 -0.55 -12.78
N ASN A 259 -16.64 -0.30 -11.54
CA ASN A 259 -15.74 0.21 -10.49
C ASN A 259 -14.64 -0.79 -10.11
N ILE A 260 -14.95 -2.08 -9.98
CA ILE A 260 -13.95 -3.13 -9.71
C ILE A 260 -12.97 -3.22 -10.88
N TYR A 261 -13.47 -3.26 -12.11
CA TYR A 261 -12.65 -3.28 -13.31
C TYR A 261 -11.70 -2.10 -13.37
N LEU A 262 -12.21 -0.88 -13.23
CA LEU A 262 -11.43 0.35 -13.25
C LEU A 262 -10.36 0.35 -12.15
N TYR A 263 -10.64 -0.21 -10.98
CA TYR A 263 -9.67 -0.25 -9.88
C TYR A 263 -8.41 -1.08 -10.19
N PHE A 264 -8.56 -2.19 -10.89
CA PHE A 264 -7.45 -3.07 -11.27
C PHE A 264 -6.84 -2.68 -12.62
N ALA A 265 -7.67 -2.55 -13.66
CA ALA A 265 -7.22 -2.33 -15.04
C ALA A 265 -6.95 -0.87 -15.38
N GLY A 266 -7.68 0.08 -14.76
CA GLY A 266 -7.59 1.50 -15.08
C GLY A 266 -6.20 2.10 -14.85
N SER A 267 -5.40 1.50 -13.95
CA SER A 267 -4.01 1.90 -13.70
C SER A 267 -3.11 1.78 -14.93
N LEU A 268 -3.28 0.75 -15.77
CA LEU A 268 -2.49 0.57 -16.99
C LEU A 268 -2.91 1.54 -18.10
N THR A 269 -4.22 1.79 -18.22
CA THR A 269 -4.73 2.80 -19.16
C THR A 269 -4.23 4.19 -18.75
N HIS A 270 -4.33 4.52 -17.47
CA HIS A 270 -3.87 5.80 -16.96
C HIS A 270 -2.35 5.99 -17.12
N PHE A 271 -1.55 4.94 -16.88
CA PHE A 271 -0.13 4.96 -17.22
C PHE A 271 0.05 5.28 -18.72
N SER A 272 -0.67 4.63 -19.63
CA SER A 272 -0.55 4.91 -21.07
C SER A 272 -0.88 6.37 -21.43
N VAL A 273 -1.91 6.93 -20.80
CA VAL A 273 -2.26 8.35 -20.96
C VAL A 273 -1.13 9.25 -20.46
N LEU A 274 -0.56 8.96 -19.28
CA LEU A 274 0.53 9.76 -18.72
C LEU A 274 1.82 9.66 -19.52
N GLU A 275 2.17 8.46 -19.99
CA GLU A 275 3.33 8.20 -20.85
C GLU A 275 3.28 9.03 -22.14
N SER A 276 2.08 9.23 -22.71
CA SER A 276 1.90 10.06 -23.90
C SER A 276 2.06 11.57 -23.66
N ASN A 277 2.14 12.01 -22.40
CA ASN A 277 2.25 13.42 -22.01
C ASN A 277 3.65 13.74 -21.46
N SER A 278 4.40 14.60 -22.15
CA SER A 278 5.79 14.96 -21.82
C SER A 278 5.95 15.94 -20.64
N ILE A 279 4.95 16.07 -19.77
CA ILE A 279 4.95 17.05 -18.67
C ILE A 279 5.69 16.51 -17.43
N VAL A 280 5.72 15.18 -17.26
CA VAL A 280 6.30 14.52 -16.09
C VAL A 280 7.82 14.48 -16.22
N GLN A 281 8.53 14.96 -15.21
CA GLN A 281 10.00 15.07 -15.23
C GLN A 281 10.66 13.98 -14.39
N SER A 282 11.88 13.61 -14.77
CA SER A 282 12.72 12.70 -13.99
C SER A 282 13.06 13.30 -12.62
N THR A 283 13.03 12.46 -11.59
CA THR A 283 13.52 12.77 -10.24
C THR A 283 14.92 12.18 -10.00
N TYR A 284 15.55 11.64 -11.05
CA TYR A 284 16.88 11.02 -11.00
C TYR A 284 17.01 9.92 -9.93
N GLY A 285 15.93 9.14 -9.74
CA GLY A 285 15.88 8.04 -8.77
C GLY A 285 15.52 8.46 -7.35
N VAL A 286 15.35 9.76 -7.06
CA VAL A 286 14.93 10.24 -5.75
C VAL A 286 13.56 9.67 -5.38
N SER A 287 12.64 9.55 -6.34
CA SER A 287 11.33 8.96 -6.13
C SER A 287 11.37 7.56 -5.49
N TYR A 288 12.43 6.78 -5.78
CA TYR A 288 12.59 5.42 -5.27
C TYR A 288 12.72 5.36 -3.74
N ILE A 289 13.34 6.36 -3.11
CA ILE A 289 13.62 6.40 -1.66
C ILE A 289 13.00 7.60 -0.95
N ALA A 290 12.24 8.43 -1.67
CA ALA A 290 11.85 9.76 -1.22
C ALA A 290 11.14 9.77 0.14
N GLY A 291 10.27 8.79 0.40
CA GLY A 291 9.54 8.71 1.67
C GLY A 291 10.46 8.58 2.88
N PHE A 292 11.64 7.96 2.72
CA PHE A 292 12.62 7.82 3.79
C PHE A 292 13.46 9.08 4.01
N ILE A 293 13.78 9.80 2.94
CA ILE A 293 14.70 10.96 3.00
C ILE A 293 13.98 12.30 3.21
N GLN A 294 12.74 12.46 2.73
CA GLN A 294 11.95 13.68 2.87
C GLN A 294 11.83 14.15 4.34
N PRO A 295 11.59 13.26 5.34
CA PRO A 295 11.59 13.67 6.74
C PRO A 295 12.89 14.33 7.19
N VAL A 296 14.03 13.83 6.71
CA VAL A 296 15.35 14.38 7.03
C VAL A 296 15.50 15.76 6.41
N PHE A 297 15.14 15.93 5.14
CA PHE A 297 15.20 17.23 4.48
C PHE A 297 14.24 18.25 5.07
N MET A 298 13.06 17.81 5.54
CA MET A 298 12.12 18.70 6.23
C MET A 298 12.73 19.25 7.53
N VAL A 299 13.41 18.41 8.32
CA VAL A 299 14.13 18.84 9.52
C VAL A 299 15.26 19.79 9.14
N VAL A 300 16.04 19.47 8.10
CA VAL A 300 17.14 20.30 7.63
C VAL A 300 16.66 21.69 7.17
N LYS A 301 15.56 21.74 6.41
CA LYS A 301 14.94 22.99 5.97
C LYS A 301 14.49 23.85 7.14
N ASN A 302 13.80 23.25 8.11
CA ASN A 302 13.24 24.00 9.24
C ASN A 302 14.29 24.43 10.28
N LEU A 303 15.38 23.67 10.45
CA LEU A 303 16.43 24.00 11.43
C LEU A 303 17.54 24.88 10.84
N PHE A 304 17.88 24.69 9.57
CA PHE A 304 19.05 25.34 8.95
C PHE A 304 18.68 26.27 7.79
N GLY A 305 17.40 26.37 7.42
CA GLY A 305 16.97 27.23 6.30
C GLY A 305 17.39 26.72 4.92
N ILE A 306 17.86 25.47 4.81
CA ILE A 306 18.32 24.89 3.54
C ILE A 306 17.13 24.39 2.74
N GLU A 307 16.97 24.88 1.51
CA GLU A 307 15.86 24.50 0.62
C GLU A 307 15.90 23.02 0.20
N TYR A 308 14.77 22.52 -0.31
CA TYR A 308 14.71 21.16 -0.81
C TYR A 308 15.58 21.04 -2.07
N PRO A 309 16.29 19.91 -2.27
CA PRO A 309 16.87 19.61 -3.57
C PRO A 309 15.80 19.61 -4.66
N ASN A 310 16.11 20.17 -5.84
CA ASN A 310 15.17 20.24 -6.98
C ASN A 310 14.46 18.91 -7.26
N ALA A 311 15.15 17.77 -7.15
CA ALA A 311 14.56 16.46 -7.37
C ALA A 311 13.40 16.11 -6.40
N ILE A 312 13.42 16.63 -5.16
CA ILE A 312 12.29 16.50 -4.22
C ILE A 312 11.14 17.41 -4.63
N GLU A 313 11.42 18.64 -5.08
CA GLU A 313 10.38 19.54 -5.59
C GLU A 313 9.71 18.98 -6.84
N THR A 314 10.50 18.47 -7.80
CA THR A 314 10.01 17.76 -8.99
C THR A 314 9.15 16.56 -8.60
N LEU A 315 9.52 15.79 -7.58
CA LEU A 315 8.70 14.71 -7.07
C LEU A 315 7.34 15.22 -6.57
N LEU A 316 7.31 16.30 -5.78
CA LEU A 316 6.06 16.86 -5.27
C LEU A 316 5.17 17.35 -6.42
N THR A 317 5.74 18.04 -7.41
CA THR A 317 5.02 18.45 -8.63
C THR A 317 4.46 17.24 -9.38
N ASN A 318 5.25 16.19 -9.58
CA ASN A 318 4.80 14.96 -10.23
C ASN A 318 3.66 14.28 -9.44
N LEU A 319 3.78 14.19 -8.11
CA LEU A 319 2.75 13.60 -7.24
C LEU A 319 1.43 14.38 -7.31
N SER A 320 1.48 15.71 -7.36
CA SER A 320 0.31 16.55 -7.55
C SER A 320 -0.29 16.38 -8.94
N TYR A 321 0.56 16.29 -9.98
CA TYR A 321 0.12 16.01 -11.35
C TYR A 321 -0.59 14.67 -11.48
N PHE A 322 -0.10 13.60 -10.83
CA PHE A 322 -0.72 12.28 -10.83
C PHE A 322 -2.09 12.25 -10.16
N GLN A 323 -2.38 13.19 -9.25
CA GLN A 323 -3.68 13.27 -8.56
C GLN A 323 -4.76 13.97 -9.38
N GLN A 324 -4.39 14.66 -10.48
CA GLN A 324 -5.35 15.32 -11.34
C GLN A 324 -6.20 14.30 -12.11
N PRO A 325 -7.53 14.48 -12.18
CA PRO A 325 -8.38 13.66 -13.04
C PRO A 325 -7.94 13.71 -14.50
N ARG A 326 -7.83 12.53 -15.12
CA ARG A 326 -7.53 12.35 -16.54
C ARG A 326 -8.58 11.47 -17.18
N ASP A 327 -9.03 11.82 -18.38
CA ASP A 327 -9.93 10.95 -19.13
C ASP A 327 -9.20 9.68 -19.54
N ILE A 328 -9.82 8.53 -19.26
CA ILE A 328 -9.34 7.21 -19.65
C ILE A 328 -10.31 6.53 -20.62
N GLY A 329 -11.29 7.25 -21.17
CA GLY A 329 -12.28 6.74 -22.11
C GLY A 329 -13.60 6.34 -21.43
N GLY A 330 -14.64 6.12 -22.24
CA GLY A 330 -15.95 5.65 -21.77
C GLY A 330 -16.67 6.62 -20.81
N GLY A 331 -16.36 7.92 -20.90
CA GLY A 331 -16.89 8.96 -20.03
C GLY A 331 -16.36 8.90 -18.59
N VAL A 332 -15.21 8.26 -18.37
CA VAL A 332 -14.63 8.05 -17.03
C VAL A 332 -13.33 8.82 -16.90
N THR A 333 -13.23 9.61 -15.83
CA THR A 333 -11.94 10.16 -15.38
C THR A 333 -11.31 9.28 -14.31
N TYR A 334 -9.99 9.21 -14.31
CA TYR A 334 -9.17 8.42 -13.39
C TYR A 334 -8.01 9.25 -12.86
N ASN A 335 -7.52 8.96 -11.67
CA ASN A 335 -6.40 9.67 -11.06
C ASN A 335 -5.65 8.79 -10.06
N ALA A 336 -4.51 9.30 -9.59
CA ALA A 336 -3.62 8.78 -8.55
C ALA A 336 -2.95 7.42 -8.81
N PHE A 337 -3.58 6.55 -9.61
CA PHE A 337 -3.16 5.18 -9.86
C PHE A 337 -2.32 5.15 -11.13
N VAL A 338 -1.01 5.29 -10.97
CA VAL A 338 -0.03 5.42 -12.07
C VAL A 338 0.93 4.24 -12.14
N THR A 339 0.80 3.28 -11.23
CA THR A 339 1.68 2.13 -11.02
C THR A 339 3.08 2.48 -10.49
N MET A 340 3.74 1.54 -9.82
CA MET A 340 5.15 1.69 -9.42
C MET A 340 6.10 1.73 -10.62
N PHE A 341 5.74 1.08 -11.73
CA PHE A 341 6.62 1.00 -12.89
C PHE A 341 6.76 2.34 -13.58
N TYR A 342 5.74 3.19 -13.54
CA TYR A 342 5.83 4.54 -14.10
C TYR A 342 6.85 5.39 -13.34
N PHE A 343 6.88 5.33 -12.00
CA PHE A 343 7.91 6.00 -11.19
C PHE A 343 9.32 5.59 -11.61
N PHE A 344 9.52 4.31 -11.91
CA PHE A 344 10.83 3.81 -12.31
C PHE A 344 11.18 4.19 -13.75
N PHE A 345 10.17 4.24 -14.61
CA PHE A 345 10.31 4.57 -16.03
C PHE A 345 10.61 6.06 -16.24
N ILE A 346 9.97 6.97 -15.52
CA ILE A 346 10.23 8.42 -15.66
C ILE A 346 11.66 8.80 -15.26
N ASP A 347 12.30 8.02 -14.38
CA ASP A 347 13.64 8.33 -13.88
C ASP A 347 14.72 7.94 -14.89
N PHE A 348 14.73 6.68 -15.33
CA PHE A 348 15.79 6.13 -16.21
C PHE A 348 15.24 5.20 -17.32
N GLY A 349 14.00 5.38 -17.74
CA GLY A 349 13.35 4.56 -18.77
C GLY A 349 13.31 3.08 -18.39
N TYR A 350 13.50 2.20 -19.39
CA TYR A 350 13.54 0.75 -19.17
C TYR A 350 14.64 0.31 -18.20
N PHE A 351 15.78 1.00 -18.19
CA PHE A 351 16.87 0.70 -17.25
C PHE A 351 16.41 0.93 -15.80
N GLY A 352 15.72 2.04 -15.54
CA GLY A 352 15.15 2.33 -14.22
C GLY A 352 14.18 1.24 -13.77
N VAL A 353 13.29 0.81 -14.67
CA VAL A 353 12.33 -0.28 -14.40
C VAL A 353 13.04 -1.58 -14.02
N ILE A 354 14.08 -1.97 -14.76
CA ILE A 354 14.87 -3.18 -14.49
C ILE A 354 15.60 -3.07 -13.15
N PHE A 355 16.36 -1.99 -12.97
CA PHE A 355 17.23 -1.79 -11.82
C PHE A 355 16.44 -1.70 -10.51
N PHE A 356 15.42 -0.83 -10.45
CA PHE A 356 14.63 -0.62 -9.25
C PHE A 356 13.74 -1.83 -8.92
N SER A 357 13.19 -2.52 -9.93
CA SER A 357 12.41 -3.74 -9.69
C SER A 357 13.30 -4.89 -9.19
N PHE A 358 14.53 -5.00 -9.70
CA PHE A 358 15.53 -5.95 -9.19
C PHE A 358 15.86 -5.69 -7.71
N ILE A 359 16.15 -4.45 -7.33
CA ILE A 359 16.43 -4.09 -5.92
C ILE A 359 15.23 -4.43 -5.04
N TYR A 360 14.03 -4.06 -5.47
CA TYR A 360 12.82 -4.38 -4.71
C TYR A 360 12.62 -5.88 -4.54
N GLY A 361 12.85 -6.67 -5.59
CA GLY A 361 12.83 -8.13 -5.56
C GLY A 361 13.85 -8.73 -4.58
N ALA A 362 15.06 -8.15 -4.52
CA ALA A 362 16.11 -8.57 -3.60
C ALA A 362 15.77 -8.27 -2.13
N ILE A 363 15.21 -7.08 -1.84
CA ILE A 363 14.73 -6.71 -0.50
C ILE A 363 13.60 -7.64 -0.06
N MET A 364 12.64 -7.90 -0.94
CA MET A 364 11.54 -8.85 -0.69
C MET A 364 12.05 -10.25 -0.39
N ARG A 365 13.02 -10.75 -1.17
CA ARG A 365 13.66 -12.05 -0.93
C ARG A 365 14.36 -12.10 0.42
N PHE A 366 15.09 -11.04 0.78
CA PHE A 366 15.80 -10.96 2.05
C PHE A 366 14.84 -11.12 3.23
N PHE A 367 13.76 -10.33 3.29
CA PHE A 367 12.80 -10.42 4.40
C PHE A 367 12.00 -11.72 4.37
N TYR A 368 11.65 -12.23 3.19
CA TYR A 368 11.02 -13.55 3.04
C TYR A 368 11.87 -14.70 3.62
N ILE A 369 13.20 -14.60 3.55
CA ILE A 369 14.09 -15.57 4.21
C ILE A 369 14.13 -15.30 5.73
N LYS A 370 14.19 -14.02 6.14
CA LYS A 370 14.29 -13.63 7.56
C LYS A 370 13.06 -13.95 8.39
N ILE A 371 11.85 -13.97 7.81
CA ILE A 371 10.65 -14.39 8.56
C ILE A 371 10.76 -15.83 9.11
N LYS A 372 11.64 -16.66 8.55
CA LYS A 372 11.93 -18.02 9.05
C LYS A 372 12.73 -18.03 10.35
N THR A 373 13.33 -16.90 10.76
CA THR A 373 14.05 -16.78 12.03
C THR A 373 13.14 -16.41 13.21
N ASN A 374 11.81 -16.51 13.05
CA ASN A 374 10.79 -16.33 14.08
C ASN A 374 10.78 -14.98 14.81
N LYS A 375 11.42 -13.94 14.27
CA LYS A 375 11.36 -12.59 14.87
C LYS A 375 10.11 -11.86 14.35
N ILE A 376 9.25 -11.43 15.27
CA ILE A 376 8.03 -10.67 14.94
C ILE A 376 8.34 -9.41 14.10
N SER A 377 9.47 -8.75 14.34
CA SER A 377 9.88 -7.59 13.56
C SER A 377 10.11 -7.89 12.09
N TYR A 378 10.68 -9.06 11.76
CA TYR A 378 10.83 -9.47 10.37
C TYR A 378 9.49 -9.80 9.72
N LEU A 379 8.55 -10.40 10.47
CA LEU A 379 7.18 -10.61 9.99
C LEU A 379 6.48 -9.28 9.69
N ILE A 380 6.57 -8.30 10.60
CA ILE A 380 5.97 -6.97 10.39
C ILE A 380 6.57 -6.29 9.18
N VAL A 381 7.90 -6.28 9.06
CA VAL A 381 8.55 -5.67 7.89
C VAL A 381 8.13 -6.41 6.62
N TYR A 382 8.05 -7.74 6.62
CA TYR A 382 7.57 -8.49 5.47
C TYR A 382 6.14 -8.11 5.08
N PHE A 383 5.22 -8.01 6.05
CA PHE A 383 3.85 -7.56 5.81
C PHE A 383 3.81 -6.12 5.26
N LEU A 384 4.55 -5.17 5.85
CA LEU A 384 4.69 -3.82 5.29
C LEU A 384 5.15 -3.86 3.82
N LEU A 385 6.17 -4.66 3.49
CA LEU A 385 6.61 -4.80 2.11
C LEU A 385 5.52 -5.41 1.19
N LEU A 386 4.68 -6.32 1.71
CA LEU A 386 3.50 -6.82 1.00
C LEU A 386 2.45 -5.72 0.77
N GLN A 387 2.27 -4.78 1.70
CA GLN A 387 1.39 -3.62 1.45
C GLN A 387 1.86 -2.81 0.24
N SER A 388 3.18 -2.57 0.13
CA SER A 388 3.76 -1.93 -1.07
C SER A 388 3.57 -2.78 -2.33
N LEU A 389 3.65 -4.11 -2.21
CA LEU A 389 3.47 -5.03 -3.33
C LEU A 389 2.04 -4.93 -3.88
N PHE A 390 1.03 -5.04 -3.03
CA PHE A 390 -0.38 -5.03 -3.45
C PHE A 390 -0.92 -3.65 -3.80
N THR A 391 -0.22 -2.60 -3.38
CA THR A 391 -0.55 -1.24 -3.81
C THR A 391 0.36 -0.72 -4.92
N SER A 392 1.19 -1.60 -5.50
CA SER A 392 2.06 -1.27 -6.63
C SER A 392 1.30 -0.86 -7.88
N MET A 393 0.02 -1.22 -8.03
CA MET A 393 -0.84 -0.72 -9.11
C MET A 393 -1.23 0.76 -8.91
N VAL A 394 -1.20 1.24 -7.66
CA VAL A 394 -1.49 2.63 -7.33
C VAL A 394 -0.26 3.48 -7.62
N ARG A 395 0.87 3.15 -6.98
CA ARG A 395 2.11 3.94 -7.02
C ARG A 395 3.26 3.19 -6.36
N TRP A 396 4.45 3.76 -6.41
CA TRP A 396 5.57 3.29 -5.59
C TRP A 396 5.44 3.79 -4.14
N GLN A 397 5.08 2.93 -3.19
CA GLN A 397 4.75 3.40 -1.83
C GLN A 397 5.94 3.95 -1.05
N PHE A 398 7.17 3.57 -1.38
CA PHE A 398 8.35 4.11 -0.70
C PHE A 398 8.66 5.56 -1.10
N SER A 399 7.96 6.12 -2.10
CA SER A 399 7.97 7.57 -2.36
C SER A 399 7.10 8.36 -1.37
N ILE A 400 6.27 7.67 -0.57
CA ILE A 400 5.31 8.27 0.34
C ILE A 400 5.86 8.26 1.77
N VAL A 401 5.97 9.45 2.37
CA VAL A 401 6.49 9.64 3.72
C VAL A 401 5.76 8.78 4.74
N SER A 402 4.42 8.79 4.72
CA SER A 402 3.65 8.08 5.72
C SER A 402 3.87 6.56 5.71
N PHE A 403 4.08 5.98 4.52
CA PHE A 403 4.41 4.58 4.40
C PHE A 403 5.84 4.30 4.87
N ALA A 404 6.82 5.12 4.48
CA ALA A 404 8.21 4.97 4.91
C ALA A 404 8.38 5.08 6.44
N VAL A 405 7.68 6.02 7.08
CA VAL A 405 7.70 6.20 8.54
C VAL A 405 7.18 4.97 9.30
N SER A 406 6.34 4.14 8.68
CA SER A 406 5.90 2.88 9.31
C SER A 406 7.07 1.93 9.61
N PHE A 407 8.15 1.97 8.81
CA PHE A 407 9.36 1.20 9.06
C PHE A 407 10.18 1.80 10.21
N TYR A 408 10.22 3.14 10.33
CA TYR A 408 10.84 3.80 11.48
C TYR A 408 10.14 3.45 12.80
N ILE A 409 8.80 3.32 12.79
CA ILE A 409 8.04 2.84 13.95
C ILE A 409 8.48 1.43 14.37
N VAL A 410 8.69 0.52 13.42
CA VAL A 410 9.19 -0.84 13.72
C VAL A 410 10.55 -0.78 14.41
N ILE A 411 11.45 0.10 13.96
CA ILE A 411 12.79 0.29 14.56
C ILE A 411 12.67 0.91 15.96
N ALA A 412 11.90 1.99 16.11
CA ALA A 412 11.71 2.68 17.38
C ALA A 412 11.14 1.76 18.48
N LEU A 413 10.12 0.96 18.14
CA LEU A 413 9.51 0.02 19.09
C LEU A 413 10.45 -1.11 19.52
N GLN A 414 11.43 -1.48 18.68
CA GLN A 414 12.49 -2.42 19.08
C GLN A 414 13.47 -1.79 20.06
N ILE A 415 13.82 -0.51 19.85
CA ILE A 415 14.72 0.23 20.75
C ILE A 415 14.07 0.42 22.11
N LEU A 416 12.80 0.85 22.16
CA LEU A 416 12.06 1.08 23.41
C LEU A 416 11.97 -0.17 24.29
N LYS A 417 11.94 -1.37 23.71
CA LYS A 417 11.97 -2.60 24.51
C LYS A 417 13.35 -2.89 25.09
N LYS A 418 14.43 -2.59 24.37
CA LYS A 418 15.80 -2.77 24.86
C LYS A 418 16.12 -1.83 26.03
N VAL A 419 15.51 -0.65 26.05
CA VAL A 419 15.69 0.34 27.13
C VAL A 419 15.02 -0.09 28.45
N LYS A 420 14.08 -1.05 28.43
CA LYS A 420 13.50 -1.65 29.67
C LYS A 420 14.43 -2.66 30.38
N ILE A 421 15.74 -2.45 30.34
CA ILE A 421 16.72 -3.20 31.12
C ILE A 421 17.53 -2.21 31.98
N LYS A 422 16.98 -1.87 33.14
CA LYS A 422 17.64 -1.86 34.45
C LYS A 422 16.59 -1.62 35.52
#